data_AF-A0A9D4T409-F1
#
_entry.id   AF-A0A9D4T409-F1
#
_cell.length_a   1.000
_cell.length_b   1.000
_cell.length_c   1.000
_cell.angle_alpha   90.00
_cell.angle_beta   90.00
_cell.angle_gamma   90.00
#
_symmetry.space_group_name_H-M   'P 1'
#
loop_
_entity.id
_entity.type
_entity.pdbx_description
1 polymer ?
#
loop_
_entity_poly.entity_id
_entity_poly.type
_entity_poly.pdbx_seq_one_letter_code
_entity_poly.pdbx_strand_id
1 'polypeptide(L)'
;MKKALLSEMVAPFITVLMLVAVGTATAVPPPYVSTGDCDFSTLNLDAMVNDIIIKMPSEYSTKSSKPEEVVPGLFVGPIVFKGMDKLRPFGAALGFCRNGTSLVQVDLATTAGMLEAVIPWKTCAGQKGTIETYTGARVTFIFEVAPPSGEEESYDAGARLVYHSGPIPVYMDDVFVALNGAGQFLRTAVGVLSKLLPQLPKEFWVDAIGDKLRSVIQEVARRA
;
A
#
# COMPACT_ATOMS: atom_id res chain seq x y z
N MET A 1 -37.48 -7.06 -42.31
CA MET A 1 -37.96 -7.54 -41.00
C MET A 1 -36.82 -7.44 -39.97
N LYS A 2 -36.51 -6.22 -39.50
CA LYS A 2 -35.31 -5.88 -38.71
C LYS A 2 -35.65 -5.19 -37.37
N LYS A 3 -36.84 -5.43 -36.79
CA LYS A 3 -37.34 -4.72 -35.60
C LYS A 3 -37.70 -5.61 -34.40
N ALA A 4 -37.39 -6.90 -34.43
CA ALA A 4 -37.88 -7.86 -33.41
C ALA A 4 -36.77 -8.52 -32.55
N LEU A 5 -35.55 -7.99 -32.53
CA LEU A 5 -34.43 -8.58 -31.77
C LEU A 5 -33.74 -7.61 -30.79
N LEU A 6 -34.29 -6.41 -30.59
CA LEU A 6 -33.74 -5.43 -29.62
C LEU A 6 -34.53 -5.37 -28.30
N SER A 7 -35.57 -6.19 -28.11
CA SER A 7 -36.49 -6.06 -26.97
C SER A 7 -36.23 -7.02 -25.81
N GLU A 8 -35.27 -7.95 -25.91
CA GLU A 8 -35.06 -8.99 -24.87
C GLU A 8 -33.70 -8.96 -24.17
N MET A 9 -32.81 -7.98 -24.46
CA MET A 9 -31.51 -7.86 -23.76
C MET A 9 -31.41 -6.65 -22.82
N VAL A 10 -32.44 -5.82 -22.71
CA VAL A 10 -32.40 -4.59 -21.90
C VAL A 10 -33.07 -4.76 -20.51
N ALA A 11 -33.81 -5.85 -20.31
CA ALA A 11 -34.58 -6.09 -19.09
C ALA A 11 -33.78 -6.51 -17.83
N PRO A 12 -32.62 -7.19 -17.89
CA PRO A 12 -31.91 -7.55 -16.66
C PRO A 12 -30.97 -6.44 -16.14
N PHE A 13 -30.64 -5.44 -16.95
CA PHE A 13 -29.68 -4.38 -16.57
C PHE A 13 -30.29 -3.25 -15.74
N ILE A 14 -31.59 -2.98 -15.87
CA ILE A 14 -32.25 -1.87 -15.15
C ILE A 14 -32.61 -2.29 -13.71
N THR A 15 -32.83 -3.58 -13.45
CA THR A 15 -33.21 -4.08 -12.12
C THR A 15 -32.03 -4.16 -11.16
N VAL A 16 -30.81 -4.36 -11.66
CA VAL A 16 -29.58 -4.38 -10.84
C VAL A 16 -29.17 -2.96 -10.41
N LEU A 17 -29.49 -1.94 -11.20
CA LEU A 17 -29.13 -0.55 -10.90
C LEU A 17 -29.97 0.10 -9.78
N MET A 18 -31.18 -0.42 -9.51
CA MET A 18 -32.11 0.17 -8.54
C MET A 18 -31.97 -0.38 -7.10
N LEU A 19 -31.14 -1.40 -6.85
CA LEU A 19 -30.90 -1.91 -5.49
C LEU A 19 -29.72 -1.24 -4.76
N VAL A 20 -29.03 -0.28 -5.38
CA VAL A 20 -27.88 0.43 -4.79
C VAL A 20 -28.31 1.72 -4.06
N ALA A 21 -29.60 2.05 -4.05
CA ALA A 21 -30.09 3.35 -3.62
C ALA A 21 -30.87 3.37 -2.28
N VAL A 22 -30.46 2.65 -1.23
CA VAL A 22 -30.87 2.99 0.16
C VAL A 22 -29.78 2.54 1.14
N GLY A 23 -29.05 3.50 1.69
CA GLY A 23 -28.05 3.21 2.71
C GLY A 23 -27.08 4.36 2.99
N THR A 24 -27.52 5.62 3.01
CA THR A 24 -26.73 6.67 3.68
C THR A 24 -26.89 6.49 5.19
N ALA A 25 -26.23 5.47 5.74
CA ALA A 25 -25.89 5.49 7.14
C ALA A 25 -24.85 6.59 7.30
N THR A 26 -25.23 7.69 7.96
CA THR A 26 -24.23 8.59 8.53
C THR A 26 -23.41 7.74 9.47
N ALA A 27 -22.18 7.41 9.06
CA ALA A 27 -21.19 6.79 9.92
C ALA A 27 -20.87 7.80 11.02
N VAL A 28 -21.65 7.76 12.09
CA VAL A 28 -21.20 8.27 13.37
C VAL A 28 -20.05 7.33 13.74
N PRO A 29 -18.81 7.81 13.88
CA PRO A 29 -17.73 6.96 14.34
C PRO A 29 -18.18 6.33 15.67
N PRO A 30 -18.11 5.01 15.82
CA PRO A 30 -18.54 4.37 17.07
C PRO A 30 -17.79 5.02 18.24
N PRO A 31 -18.46 5.34 19.35
CA PRO A 31 -17.76 5.77 20.55
C PRO A 31 -16.77 4.68 20.96
N TYR A 32 -15.53 5.11 21.17
CA TYR A 32 -14.38 4.30 21.57
C TYR A 32 -14.75 3.39 22.75
N VAL A 33 -14.81 2.08 22.52
CA VAL A 33 -14.84 1.10 23.61
C VAL A 33 -13.39 0.77 23.96
N SER A 34 -12.85 1.57 24.88
CA SER A 34 -11.58 1.30 25.55
C SER A 34 -11.70 0.01 26.37
N THR A 35 -10.83 -0.96 26.11
CA THR A 35 -10.53 -2.07 27.04
C THR A 35 -9.17 -1.86 27.73
N GLY A 36 -8.78 -0.60 27.92
CA GLY A 36 -7.60 -0.15 28.65
C GLY A 36 -7.42 1.37 28.49
N ASP A 37 -7.27 2.12 29.59
CA ASP A 37 -7.11 3.57 29.54
C ASP A 37 -5.72 3.97 29.01
N CYS A 38 -5.58 4.02 27.69
CA CYS A 38 -4.48 4.72 27.04
C CYS A 38 -4.87 6.21 26.89
N ASP A 39 -4.09 7.14 27.45
CA ASP A 39 -4.30 8.58 27.27
C ASP A 39 -3.54 9.10 26.04
N PHE A 40 -4.27 9.71 25.11
CA PHE A 40 -3.72 10.36 23.91
C PHE A 40 -3.91 11.88 23.92
N SER A 41 -4.51 12.45 24.98
CA SER A 41 -4.94 13.85 25.02
C SER A 41 -3.77 14.86 24.95
N THR A 42 -2.59 14.45 25.40
CA THR A 42 -1.36 15.25 25.38
C THR A 42 -0.55 15.09 24.09
N LEU A 43 -0.92 14.15 23.22
CA LEU A 43 -0.16 13.79 22.02
C LEU A 43 -0.71 14.45 20.76
N ASN A 44 0.18 15.01 19.94
CA ASN A 44 -0.15 15.43 18.58
C ASN A 44 0.15 14.31 17.59
N LEU A 45 -0.80 13.37 17.46
CA LEU A 45 -0.64 12.19 16.60
C LEU A 45 -0.36 12.55 15.14
N ASP A 46 -1.05 13.56 14.60
CA ASP A 46 -0.85 13.97 13.21
C ASP A 46 0.56 14.54 12.98
N ALA A 47 1.11 15.30 13.93
CA ALA A 47 2.49 15.79 13.85
C ALA A 47 3.52 14.65 13.92
N MET A 48 3.31 13.67 14.81
CA MET A 48 4.18 12.49 14.93
C MET A 48 4.17 11.65 13.65
N VAL A 49 3.00 11.46 13.05
CA VAL A 49 2.85 10.77 11.77
C VAL A 49 3.52 11.54 10.64
N ASN A 50 3.34 12.86 10.61
CA ASN A 50 3.94 13.71 9.59
C ASN A 50 5.48 13.64 9.64
N ASP A 51 6.09 13.53 10.83
CA ASP A 51 7.54 13.36 10.98
C ASP A 51 8.07 12.07 10.32
N ILE A 52 7.31 10.97 10.37
CA ILE A 52 7.64 9.74 9.62
C ILE A 52 7.55 9.99 8.11
N ILE A 53 6.47 10.65 7.66
CA ILE A 53 6.18 10.84 6.24
C ILE A 53 7.23 11.72 5.58
N ILE A 54 7.66 12.82 6.21
CA ILE A 54 8.70 13.70 5.65
C ILE A 54 10.06 13.00 5.54
N LYS A 55 10.29 11.95 6.33
CA LYS A 55 11.51 11.12 6.28
C LYS A 55 11.42 10.00 5.24
N MET A 56 10.28 9.80 4.58
CA MET A 56 10.14 8.79 3.52
C MET A 56 11.01 9.16 2.31
N PRO A 57 11.85 8.24 1.83
CA PRO A 57 12.70 8.53 0.68
C PRO A 57 11.90 8.49 -0.62
N SER A 58 12.31 9.30 -1.59
CA SER A 58 11.70 9.29 -2.93
C SER A 58 11.98 8.01 -3.69
N GLU A 59 13.17 7.42 -3.46
CA GLU A 59 13.56 6.11 -3.97
C GLU A 59 14.19 5.27 -2.86
N TYR A 60 13.88 3.98 -2.83
CA TYR A 60 14.51 3.01 -1.92
C TYR A 60 14.81 1.71 -2.63
N SER A 61 16.08 1.30 -2.57
CA SER A 61 16.50 0.00 -3.08
C SER A 61 16.54 -1.02 -1.95
N THR A 62 15.86 -2.15 -2.15
CA THR A 62 15.94 -3.29 -1.22
C THR A 62 17.39 -3.77 -1.10
N LYS A 63 17.82 -4.11 0.12
CA LYS A 63 19.20 -4.50 0.44
C LYS A 63 19.60 -5.90 -0.07
N SER A 64 19.07 -6.35 -1.22
CA SER A 64 19.53 -7.59 -1.83
C SER A 64 20.88 -7.37 -2.51
N SER A 65 21.90 -8.10 -2.07
CA SER A 65 23.27 -7.98 -2.60
C SER A 65 23.48 -8.78 -3.89
N LYS A 66 22.56 -9.69 -4.26
CA LYS A 66 22.70 -10.56 -5.42
C LYS A 66 21.38 -10.77 -6.15
N PRO A 67 21.39 -10.83 -7.50
CA PRO A 67 20.24 -11.29 -8.26
C PRO A 67 19.84 -12.71 -7.85
N GLU A 68 18.56 -12.93 -7.62
CA GLU A 68 17.95 -14.21 -7.29
C GLU A 68 17.49 -14.90 -8.56
N GLU A 69 17.77 -16.19 -8.71
CA GLU A 69 17.25 -16.99 -9.82
C GLU A 69 15.82 -17.43 -9.48
N VAL A 70 14.84 -16.87 -10.18
CA VAL A 70 13.42 -17.14 -9.90
C VAL A 70 12.90 -18.35 -10.68
N VAL A 71 13.46 -18.59 -11.87
CA VAL A 71 13.29 -19.81 -12.66
C VAL A 71 14.60 -20.08 -13.42
N PRO A 72 14.87 -21.32 -13.84
CA PRO A 72 16.10 -21.67 -14.52
C PRO A 72 16.43 -20.70 -15.67
N GLY A 73 17.56 -20.00 -15.55
CA GLY A 73 18.06 -19.05 -16.54
C GLY A 73 17.46 -17.63 -16.48
N LEU A 74 16.60 -17.31 -15.51
CA LEU A 74 16.07 -15.96 -15.28
C LEU A 74 16.43 -15.47 -13.87
N PHE A 75 17.16 -14.36 -13.81
CA PHE A 75 17.58 -13.72 -12.57
C PHE A 75 16.88 -12.38 -12.39
N VAL A 76 16.47 -12.11 -11.16
CA VAL A 76 15.82 -10.88 -10.73
C VAL A 76 16.70 -10.18 -9.70
N GLY A 77 16.97 -8.89 -9.90
CA GLY A 77 17.79 -8.08 -8.99
C GLY A 77 16.99 -7.39 -7.88
N PRO A 78 17.63 -6.48 -7.13
CA PRO A 78 16.98 -5.76 -6.04
C PRO A 78 15.84 -4.89 -6.57
N ILE A 79 14.73 -4.90 -5.84
CA ILE A 79 13.56 -4.06 -6.11
C ILE A 79 13.88 -2.63 -5.71
N VAL A 80 13.58 -1.69 -6.60
CA VAL A 80 13.65 -0.24 -6.35
C VAL A 80 12.23 0.30 -6.24
N PHE A 81 11.88 0.77 -5.06
CA PHE A 81 10.65 1.49 -4.79
C PHE A 81 10.79 2.96 -5.15
N LYS A 82 9.77 3.54 -5.78
CA LYS A 82 9.72 4.98 -6.07
C LYS A 82 8.36 5.57 -5.69
N GLY A 83 8.37 6.86 -5.34
CA GLY A 83 7.16 7.61 -5.04
C GLY A 83 6.60 7.41 -3.63
N MET A 84 7.37 6.83 -2.70
CA MET A 84 6.94 6.71 -1.29
C MET A 84 6.89 8.07 -0.61
N ASP A 85 7.74 9.01 -1.00
CA ASP A 85 7.69 10.43 -0.63
C ASP A 85 6.42 11.15 -1.07
N LYS A 86 5.58 10.49 -1.89
CA LYS A 86 4.27 10.99 -2.34
C LYS A 86 3.10 10.39 -1.56
N LEU A 87 3.36 9.47 -0.64
CA LEU A 87 2.34 8.99 0.30
C LEU A 87 1.94 10.14 1.23
N ARG A 88 0.64 10.34 1.38
CA ARG A 88 0.07 11.38 2.25
C ARG A 88 -0.94 10.76 3.20
N PRO A 89 -1.15 11.33 4.39
CA PRO A 89 -2.23 10.91 5.28
C PRO A 89 -3.57 10.97 4.56
N PHE A 90 -4.35 9.91 4.69
CA PHE A 90 -5.73 9.83 4.26
C PHE A 90 -6.62 9.88 5.50
N GLY A 91 -7.09 11.08 5.86
CA GLY A 91 -7.80 11.32 7.11
C GLY A 91 -6.87 11.57 8.30
N ALA A 92 -7.44 11.57 9.50
CA ALA A 92 -6.72 11.81 10.75
C ALA A 92 -6.06 10.53 11.29
N ALA A 93 -4.96 10.68 12.03
CA ALA A 93 -4.37 9.58 12.79
C ALA A 93 -5.32 9.14 13.93
N LEU A 94 -5.56 7.84 14.05
CA LEU A 94 -6.52 7.29 15.02
C LEU A 94 -5.78 6.54 16.14
N GLY A 95 -5.74 7.10 17.35
CA GLY A 95 -5.14 6.46 18.51
C GLY A 95 -6.09 5.50 19.22
N PHE A 96 -5.69 4.23 19.42
CA PHE A 96 -6.49 3.22 20.10
C PHE A 96 -5.67 2.37 21.07
N CYS A 97 -6.33 1.82 22.08
CA CYS A 97 -5.70 0.97 23.08
C CYS A 97 -6.04 -0.50 22.83
N ARG A 98 -5.03 -1.38 22.88
CA ARG A 98 -5.25 -2.83 22.85
C ARG A 98 -4.37 -3.49 23.90
N ASN A 99 -4.99 -4.13 24.88
CA ASN A 99 -4.29 -4.79 26.00
C ASN A 99 -3.30 -3.86 26.74
N GLY A 100 -3.66 -2.59 26.93
CA GLY A 100 -2.79 -1.58 27.57
C GLY A 100 -1.69 -1.01 26.67
N THR A 101 -1.59 -1.44 25.40
CA THR A 101 -0.66 -0.85 24.44
C THR A 101 -1.34 0.30 23.69
N SER A 102 -0.73 1.48 23.74
CA SER A 102 -1.10 2.67 22.96
C SER A 102 -0.70 2.49 21.50
N LEU A 103 -1.68 2.35 20.61
CA LEU A 103 -1.48 2.15 19.17
C LEU A 103 -2.05 3.35 18.39
N VAL A 104 -1.49 3.61 17.22
CA VAL A 104 -1.93 4.65 16.30
C VAL A 104 -2.12 4.02 14.92
N GLN A 105 -3.35 4.04 14.43
CA GLN A 105 -3.67 3.67 13.07
C GLN A 105 -3.56 4.89 12.15
N VAL A 106 -2.88 4.70 11.02
CA VAL A 106 -2.69 5.73 9.99
C VAL A 106 -2.98 5.11 8.65
N ASP A 107 -3.85 5.76 7.88
CA ASP A 107 -4.03 5.43 6.48
C ASP A 107 -3.18 6.37 5.64
N LEU A 108 -2.36 5.82 4.76
CA LEU A 108 -1.57 6.56 3.79
C LEU A 108 -2.09 6.26 2.39
N ALA A 109 -2.26 7.29 1.58
CA ALA A 109 -2.69 7.17 0.20
C ALA A 109 -1.72 7.88 -0.77
N THR A 110 -1.60 7.32 -1.97
CA THR A 110 -0.98 8.01 -3.11
C THR A 110 -1.97 9.05 -3.64
N THR A 111 -1.95 10.27 -3.11
CA THR A 111 -2.85 11.36 -3.57
C THR A 111 -2.29 12.11 -4.77
N ALA A 112 -0.97 12.11 -4.96
CA ALA A 112 -0.30 12.69 -6.12
C ALA A 112 0.71 11.68 -6.70
N GLY A 113 0.38 11.09 -7.86
CA GLY A 113 1.21 10.08 -8.51
C GLY A 113 0.88 8.65 -8.10
N MET A 114 1.82 7.73 -8.36
CA MET A 114 1.66 6.29 -8.10
C MET A 114 2.88 5.77 -7.33
N LEU A 115 2.66 4.71 -6.56
CA LEU A 115 3.73 3.91 -5.99
C LEU A 115 4.26 3.00 -7.11
N GLU A 116 5.57 3.06 -7.34
CA GLU A 116 6.23 2.29 -8.39
C GLU A 116 7.21 1.30 -7.77
N ALA A 117 7.25 0.09 -8.32
CA ALA A 117 8.30 -0.87 -8.05
C ALA A 117 8.98 -1.28 -9.36
N VAL A 118 10.29 -1.07 -9.41
CA VAL A 118 11.15 -1.41 -10.55
C VAL A 118 12.02 -2.59 -10.18
N ILE A 119 11.97 -3.63 -11.00
CA ILE A 119 12.59 -4.91 -10.73
C ILE A 119 13.48 -5.27 -11.93
N PRO A 120 14.81 -5.12 -11.83
CA PRO A 120 15.70 -5.47 -12.93
C PRO A 120 15.70 -6.99 -13.12
N TRP A 121 15.70 -7.45 -14.37
CA TRP A 121 15.83 -8.86 -14.71
C TRP A 121 16.93 -9.08 -15.76
N LYS A 122 17.50 -10.28 -15.76
CA LYS A 122 18.44 -10.73 -16.78
C LYS A 122 18.30 -12.23 -17.05
N THR A 123 18.63 -12.67 -18.26
CA THR A 123 18.69 -14.10 -18.61
C THR A 123 20.12 -14.60 -18.74
N CYS A 124 20.30 -15.92 -18.70
CA CYS A 124 21.59 -16.57 -19.00
C CYS A 124 22.10 -16.26 -20.42
N ALA A 125 21.19 -16.00 -21.37
CA ALA A 125 21.49 -15.58 -22.73
C ALA A 125 21.95 -14.11 -22.85
N GLY A 126 22.05 -13.39 -21.72
CA GLY A 126 22.52 -12.00 -21.67
C GLY A 126 21.46 -10.95 -21.98
N GLN A 127 20.20 -11.32 -22.18
CA GLN A 127 19.12 -10.35 -22.26
C GLN A 127 18.90 -9.73 -20.88
N LYS A 128 18.53 -8.45 -20.85
CA LYS A 128 18.31 -7.69 -19.62
C LYS A 128 17.19 -6.68 -19.81
N GLY A 129 16.52 -6.34 -18.73
CA GLY A 129 15.45 -5.37 -18.73
C GLY A 129 14.93 -5.06 -17.34
N THR A 130 13.72 -4.51 -17.29
CA THR A 130 13.01 -4.18 -16.06
C THR A 130 11.58 -4.69 -16.12
N ILE A 131 11.08 -5.14 -14.98
CA ILE A 131 9.65 -5.25 -14.70
C ILE A 131 9.29 -4.01 -13.90
N GLU A 132 8.38 -3.21 -14.43
CA GLU A 132 7.90 -1.99 -13.79
C GLU A 132 6.45 -2.20 -13.40
N THR A 133 6.11 -1.88 -12.16
CA THR A 133 4.74 -1.92 -11.67
C THR A 133 4.33 -0.57 -11.11
N TYR A 134 3.08 -0.18 -11.35
CA TYR A 134 2.52 1.10 -10.91
C TYR A 134 1.16 0.85 -10.27
N THR A 135 0.92 1.46 -9.12
CA THR A 135 -0.39 1.41 -8.48
C THR A 135 -0.67 2.71 -7.71
N GLY A 136 -1.93 3.15 -7.76
CA GLY A 136 -2.46 4.02 -6.73
C GLY A 136 -2.89 3.15 -5.55
N ALA A 137 -2.44 3.46 -4.33
CA ALA A 137 -2.72 2.62 -3.17
C ALA A 137 -3.15 3.45 -1.97
N ARG A 138 -4.09 2.90 -1.20
CA ARG A 138 -4.37 3.28 0.19
C ARG A 138 -4.00 2.10 1.07
N VAL A 139 -3.09 2.35 2.00
CA VAL A 139 -2.54 1.35 2.90
C VAL A 139 -2.66 1.84 4.35
N THR A 140 -3.05 0.95 5.24
CA THR A 140 -3.08 1.20 6.67
C THR A 140 -1.78 0.73 7.31
N PHE A 141 -1.22 1.56 8.16
CA PHE A 141 -0.13 1.22 9.08
C PHE A 141 -0.61 1.38 10.51
N ILE A 142 -0.07 0.55 11.39
CA ILE A 142 -0.28 0.66 12.83
C ILE A 142 1.09 0.87 13.46
N PHE A 143 1.18 1.90 14.28
CA PHE A 143 2.35 2.24 15.08
C PHE A 143 2.02 2.07 16.55
N GLU A 144 3.02 1.75 17.36
CA GLU A 144 2.96 1.80 18.81
C GLU A 144 3.52 3.15 19.27
N VAL A 145 2.87 3.75 20.28
CA VAL A 145 3.40 4.95 20.95
C VAL A 145 4.35 4.50 22.03
N ALA A 146 5.65 4.57 21.73
CA ALA A 146 6.67 4.31 22.73
C ALA A 146 6.92 5.57 23.57
N PRO A 147 7.01 5.45 24.91
CA PRO A 147 7.43 6.55 25.75
C PRO A 147 8.88 6.97 25.40
N PRO A 148 9.29 8.21 25.76
CA PRO A 148 10.68 8.60 25.66
C PRO A 148 11.59 7.58 26.38
N SER A 149 12.82 7.39 25.88
CA SER A 149 13.78 6.51 26.55
C SER A 149 14.19 7.09 27.90
N GLY A 150 13.55 6.63 28.96
CA GLY A 150 13.72 7.05 30.36
C GLY A 150 12.43 6.72 31.13
N GLU A 151 12.52 6.30 32.39
CA GLU A 151 11.43 5.73 33.22
C GLU A 151 10.29 6.71 33.57
N GLU A 152 9.95 7.69 32.73
CA GLU A 152 8.81 8.58 32.94
C GLU A 152 7.62 8.19 32.04
N GLU A 153 6.57 7.67 32.68
CA GLU A 153 5.28 7.31 32.11
C GLU A 153 4.42 8.52 31.70
N SER A 154 5.05 9.67 31.42
CA SER A 154 4.35 10.86 30.93
C SER A 154 4.70 11.10 29.47
N TYR A 155 3.68 11.18 28.62
CA TYR A 155 3.81 11.41 27.18
C TYR A 155 4.18 12.86 26.80
N ASP A 156 4.50 13.71 27.79
CA ASP A 156 4.86 15.11 27.58
C ASP A 156 6.24 15.23 26.91
N ALA A 157 6.23 15.55 25.62
CA ALA A 157 7.37 15.95 24.81
C ALA A 157 8.53 14.93 24.69
N GLY A 158 8.22 13.70 24.27
CA GLY A 158 9.27 12.74 23.89
C GLY A 158 8.82 11.40 23.34
N ALA A 159 7.50 11.20 23.20
CA ALA A 159 6.94 9.99 22.65
C ALA A 159 7.29 9.83 21.16
N ARG A 160 7.51 8.59 20.72
CA ARG A 160 7.82 8.27 19.31
C ARG A 160 6.93 7.16 18.79
N LEU A 161 6.68 7.19 17.49
CA LEU A 161 5.95 6.13 16.80
C LEU A 161 6.92 5.01 16.41
N VAL A 162 6.72 3.83 16.96
CA VAL A 162 7.44 2.62 16.58
C VAL A 162 6.57 1.81 15.65
N TYR A 163 7.12 1.32 14.54
CA TYR A 163 6.36 0.46 13.64
C TYR A 163 5.85 -0.79 14.38
N HIS A 164 4.54 -1.07 14.32
CA HIS A 164 3.92 -2.26 14.90
C HIS A 164 3.45 -3.23 13.80
N SER A 165 2.60 -2.79 12.86
CA SER A 165 2.10 -3.64 11.78
C SER A 165 1.69 -2.87 10.50
N GLY A 166 1.57 -3.60 9.38
CA GLY A 166 1.27 -3.07 8.05
C GLY A 166 2.31 -3.45 6.99
N PRO A 167 2.23 -2.92 5.75
CA PRO A 167 1.07 -2.25 5.18
C PRO A 167 -0.11 -3.22 5.09
N ILE A 168 -1.31 -2.77 5.49
CA ILE A 168 -2.56 -3.49 5.23
C ILE A 168 -3.23 -2.80 4.04
N PRO A 169 -3.39 -3.46 2.88
CA PRO A 169 -4.03 -2.84 1.73
C PRO A 169 -5.51 -2.56 2.03
N VAL A 170 -5.91 -1.30 2.01
CA VAL A 170 -7.33 -0.89 2.09
C VAL A 170 -7.91 -0.83 0.70
N TYR A 171 -7.14 -0.26 -0.22
CA TYR A 171 -7.52 -0.10 -1.62
C TYR A 171 -6.27 -0.07 -2.48
N MET A 172 -6.36 -0.69 -3.67
CA MET A 172 -5.38 -0.53 -4.72
C MET A 172 -6.14 -0.30 -6.03
N ASP A 173 -5.81 0.79 -6.70
CA ASP A 173 -6.16 1.01 -8.10
C ASP A 173 -5.61 -0.13 -8.96
N ASP A 174 -6.02 -0.16 -10.23
CA ASP A 174 -5.49 -1.12 -11.18
C ASP A 174 -3.96 -1.10 -11.18
N VAL A 175 -3.38 -2.28 -10.96
CA VAL A 175 -1.93 -2.47 -10.95
C VAL A 175 -1.49 -2.63 -12.40
N PHE A 176 -0.74 -1.66 -12.89
CA PHE A 176 -0.15 -1.72 -14.22
C PHE A 176 1.20 -2.43 -14.15
N VAL A 177 1.43 -3.35 -15.07
CA VAL A 177 2.70 -4.07 -15.20
C VAL A 177 3.26 -3.84 -16.60
N ALA A 178 4.51 -3.40 -16.67
CA ALA A 178 5.27 -3.24 -17.89
C ALA A 178 6.52 -4.12 -17.86
N LEU A 179 6.77 -4.83 -18.97
CA LEU A 179 7.97 -5.63 -19.18
C LEU A 179 8.84 -4.97 -20.25
N ASN A 180 9.98 -4.43 -19.83
CA ASN A 180 10.96 -3.81 -20.71
C ASN A 180 12.12 -4.78 -20.97
N GLY A 181 12.72 -4.70 -22.16
CA GLY A 181 13.87 -5.54 -22.56
C GLY A 181 13.53 -6.92 -23.17
N ALA A 182 12.27 -7.34 -23.15
CA ALA A 182 11.83 -8.67 -23.63
C ALA A 182 11.37 -8.68 -25.11
N GLY A 183 11.48 -7.56 -25.82
CA GLY A 183 10.94 -7.38 -27.16
C GLY A 183 9.45 -7.03 -27.19
N GLN A 184 8.98 -6.50 -28.32
CA GLN A 184 7.65 -5.89 -28.45
C GLN A 184 6.49 -6.88 -28.26
N PHE A 185 6.68 -8.13 -28.70
CA PHE A 185 5.67 -9.18 -28.56
C PHE A 185 5.37 -9.49 -27.09
N LEU A 186 6.41 -9.81 -26.30
CA LEU A 186 6.25 -10.12 -24.88
C LEU A 186 5.71 -8.93 -24.07
N ARG A 187 6.19 -7.71 -24.37
CA ARG A 187 5.66 -6.48 -23.76
C ARG A 187 4.15 -6.32 -23.99
N THR A 188 3.70 -6.57 -25.23
CA THR A 188 2.28 -6.47 -25.60
C THR A 188 1.48 -7.58 -24.91
N ALA A 189 1.97 -8.82 -24.93
CA ALA A 189 1.32 -9.95 -24.29
C ALA A 189 1.13 -9.72 -22.78
N VAL A 190 2.16 -9.26 -22.07
CA VAL A 190 2.08 -8.90 -20.64
C VAL A 190 1.06 -7.79 -20.40
N GLY A 191 1.06 -6.75 -21.23
CA GLY A 191 0.10 -5.64 -21.10
C GLY A 191 -1.36 -6.04 -21.38
N VAL A 192 -1.59 -7.03 -22.24
CA VAL A 192 -2.94 -7.58 -22.47
C VAL A 192 -3.34 -8.51 -21.33
N LEU A 193 -2.45 -9.41 -20.90
CA LEU A 193 -2.71 -10.35 -19.82
C LEU A 193 -2.99 -9.65 -18.49
N SER A 194 -2.27 -8.56 -18.18
CA SER A 194 -2.53 -7.78 -16.97
C SER A 194 -3.92 -7.15 -16.93
N LYS A 195 -4.52 -6.87 -18.10
CA LYS A 195 -5.90 -6.36 -18.21
C LYS A 195 -6.94 -7.47 -18.18
N LEU A 196 -6.64 -8.64 -18.74
CA LEU A 196 -7.54 -9.79 -18.74
C LEU A 196 -7.59 -10.48 -17.37
N LEU A 197 -6.48 -10.46 -16.64
CA LEU A 197 -6.30 -11.10 -15.34
C LEU A 197 -5.83 -10.06 -14.32
N PRO A 198 -6.63 -9.01 -14.01
CA PRO A 198 -6.21 -7.90 -13.15
C PRO A 198 -5.93 -8.33 -11.70
N GLN A 199 -6.41 -9.51 -11.30
CA GLN A 199 -6.17 -10.08 -9.99
C GLN A 199 -4.71 -10.53 -9.80
N LEU A 200 -4.05 -11.06 -10.84
CA LEU A 200 -2.68 -11.56 -10.72
C LEU A 200 -1.67 -10.44 -10.38
N PRO A 201 -1.67 -9.28 -11.07
CA PRO A 201 -0.85 -8.15 -10.66
C PRO A 201 -1.14 -7.64 -9.24
N LYS A 202 -2.41 -7.69 -8.80
CA LYS A 202 -2.81 -7.26 -7.46
C LYS A 202 -2.23 -8.18 -6.39
N GLU A 203 -2.39 -9.50 -6.56
CA GLU A 203 -1.82 -10.51 -5.65
C GLU A 203 -0.29 -10.40 -5.61
N PHE A 204 0.35 -10.26 -6.77
CA PHE A 204 1.79 -10.01 -6.84
C PHE A 204 2.21 -8.77 -6.04
N TRP A 205 1.44 -7.68 -6.11
CA TRP A 205 1.71 -6.48 -5.31
C TRP A 205 1.58 -6.78 -3.82
N VAL A 206 0.43 -7.30 -3.37
CA VAL A 206 0.18 -7.56 -1.94
C VAL A 206 1.26 -8.45 -1.35
N ASP A 207 1.57 -9.57 -2.02
CA ASP A 207 2.44 -10.60 -1.47
C ASP A 207 3.92 -10.24 -1.63
N ALA A 208 4.38 -10.04 -2.87
CA ALA A 208 5.81 -9.90 -3.13
C ALA A 208 6.33 -8.52 -2.79
N ILE A 209 5.51 -7.49 -2.99
CA ILE A 209 5.93 -6.11 -2.86
C ILE A 209 5.53 -5.53 -1.49
N GLY A 210 4.36 -5.90 -0.95
CA GLY A 210 3.90 -5.48 0.38
C GLY A 210 4.87 -5.83 1.52
N ASP A 211 5.43 -7.04 1.51
CA ASP A 211 6.43 -7.48 2.50
C ASP A 211 7.74 -6.68 2.42
N LYS A 212 8.14 -6.26 1.22
CA LYS A 212 9.33 -5.42 1.05
C LYS A 212 9.05 -3.98 1.48
N LEU A 213 7.87 -3.44 1.15
CA LEU A 213 7.43 -2.12 1.62
C LEU A 213 7.38 -2.03 3.15
N ARG A 214 6.93 -3.10 3.82
CA ARG A 214 7.01 -3.24 5.28
C ARG A 214 8.41 -2.96 5.82
N SER A 215 9.41 -3.59 5.21
CA SER A 215 10.81 -3.47 5.64
C SER A 215 11.33 -2.04 5.50
N VAL A 216 10.87 -1.31 4.46
CA VAL A 216 11.22 0.10 4.27
C VAL A 216 10.64 0.97 5.36
N ILE A 217 9.34 0.84 5.63
CA ILE A 217 8.65 1.66 6.63
C ILE A 217 9.20 1.40 8.04
N GLN A 218 9.54 0.15 8.35
CA GLN A 218 10.26 -0.20 9.57
C GLN A 218 11.60 0.54 9.69
N GLU A 219 12.38 0.60 8.62
CA GLU A 219 13.67 1.30 8.61
C GLU A 219 13.51 2.81 8.74
N VAL A 220 12.49 3.40 8.09
CA VAL A 220 12.17 4.83 8.19
C VAL A 220 11.71 5.18 9.60
N ALA A 221 10.76 4.42 10.17
CA ALA A 221 10.23 4.65 11.51
C ALA A 221 11.30 4.53 12.61
N ARG A 222 12.34 3.71 12.43
CA ARG A 222 13.47 3.64 13.39
C ARG A 222 14.34 4.90 13.41
N ARG A 223 14.33 5.68 12.33
CA ARG A 223 15.08 6.93 12.20
C ARG A 223 14.21 8.16 12.51
N ALA A 224 12.90 7.95 12.67
CA ALA A 224 11.96 8.97 13.05
C ALA A 224 12.13 9.29 14.53
#